data_AF-A0A8T0FYW0-F1
#
_entry.id   AF-A0A8T0FYW0-F1
#
_cell.length_a   1.000
_cell.length_b   1.000
_cell.length_c   1.000
_cell.angle_alpha   90.00
_cell.angle_beta   90.00
_cell.angle_gamma   90.00
#
_symmetry.space_group_name_H-M   'P 1'
#
loop_
_entity.id
_entity.type
_entity.pdbx_description
1 polymer ?
#
loop_
_entity_poly.entity_id
_entity_poly.type
_entity_poly.pdbx_seq_one_letter_code
_entity_poly.pdbx_strand_id
1 'polypeptide(L)'
;MLLSEEWGALASVSASKHLPVDGTSCFNDMKFYTFEPVSFVPFEPKLIDLNLLSVKQKEFLNRFNVKARNTVGIELQKQGRERGLRWLLSRTEHIPVNDCRNHSPGGIEPCHFMILCLVASLVFW
;
A
#
# COMPACT_ATOMS: atom_id res chain seq x y z
N MET A 1 5.25 37.31 -6.09
CA MET A 1 4.74 36.89 -7.42
C MET A 1 4.27 35.45 -7.28
N LEU A 2 2.95 35.28 -7.22
CA LEU A 2 2.27 34.00 -6.98
C LEU A 2 2.30 33.18 -8.28
N LEU A 3 3.05 32.08 -8.32
CA LEU A 3 2.89 31.08 -9.38
C LEU A 3 1.72 30.17 -9.00
N SER A 4 0.55 30.60 -9.44
CA SER A 4 -0.57 29.73 -9.78
C SER A 4 -0.16 28.92 -10.99
N GLU A 5 0.27 27.68 -10.79
CA GLU A 5 0.38 26.71 -11.88
C GLU A 5 -0.62 25.60 -11.63
N GLU A 6 -1.56 25.47 -12.56
CA GLU A 6 -2.53 24.38 -12.60
C GLU A 6 -1.81 23.09 -12.98
N TRP A 7 -1.76 22.13 -12.06
CA TRP A 7 -1.09 20.86 -12.28
C TRP A 7 -2.07 19.88 -12.95
N GLY A 8 -2.00 19.75 -14.26
CA GLY A 8 -2.44 18.54 -14.95
C GLY A 8 -1.63 17.34 -14.42
N ALA A 9 -2.30 16.27 -14.02
CA ALA A 9 -1.65 15.11 -13.41
C ALA A 9 -0.92 14.26 -14.47
N LEU A 10 0.36 14.53 -14.71
CA LEU A 10 1.26 13.60 -15.37
C LEU A 10 2.13 12.92 -14.31
N ALA A 11 1.78 11.69 -13.95
CA ALA A 11 2.66 10.82 -13.18
C ALA A 11 3.73 10.23 -14.12
N SER A 12 4.83 10.95 -14.34
CA SER A 12 6.00 10.41 -15.03
C SER A 12 6.91 9.73 -14.01
N VAL A 13 6.98 8.40 -14.04
CA VAL A 13 7.97 7.64 -13.27
C VAL A 13 9.17 7.42 -14.19
N SER A 14 10.25 8.17 -13.97
CA SER A 14 11.52 7.83 -14.59
C SER A 14 12.06 6.57 -13.91
N ALA A 15 12.48 5.60 -14.71
CA ALA A 15 12.99 4.32 -14.25
C ALA A 15 14.37 4.06 -14.86
N SER A 16 15.29 3.52 -14.05
CA SER A 16 16.60 3.09 -14.53
C SER A 16 16.61 1.58 -14.72
N LYS A 17 17.24 1.13 -15.81
CA LYS A 17 17.44 -0.29 -16.12
C LYS A 17 18.58 -0.87 -15.27
N HIS A 18 18.31 -1.29 -14.03
CA HIS A 18 19.36 -2.02 -13.30
C HIS A 18 18.87 -3.01 -12.25
N LEU A 19 19.09 -4.29 -12.57
CA LEU A 19 19.66 -5.41 -11.78
C LEU A 19 19.02 -6.74 -12.27
N PRO A 20 19.76 -7.87 -12.22
CA PRO A 20 19.14 -9.19 -12.32
C PRO A 20 17.97 -9.27 -11.34
N VAL A 21 16.83 -9.84 -11.73
CA VAL A 21 15.83 -10.28 -10.75
C VAL A 21 16.50 -11.32 -9.86
N ASP A 22 16.67 -11.04 -8.57
CA ASP A 22 17.15 -12.03 -7.60
C ASP A 22 16.15 -13.20 -7.58
N GLY A 23 16.56 -14.34 -8.16
CA GLY A 23 15.73 -15.54 -8.28
C GLY A 23 15.29 -15.96 -9.70
N THR A 24 16.04 -15.58 -10.74
CA THR A 24 16.03 -16.13 -12.13
C THR A 24 14.77 -16.90 -12.57
N SER A 25 13.77 -16.19 -13.11
CA SER A 25 12.84 -16.79 -14.07
C SER A 25 13.53 -16.85 -15.45
N CYS A 26 14.55 -17.69 -15.59
CA CYS A 26 15.15 -17.92 -16.91
C CYS A 26 14.18 -18.73 -17.78
N PHE A 27 13.90 -18.25 -18.99
CA PHE A 27 13.22 -19.06 -20.00
C PHE A 27 14.17 -19.16 -21.20
N ASN A 28 14.61 -20.37 -21.55
CA ASN A 28 15.64 -20.62 -22.57
C ASN A 28 16.89 -19.74 -22.41
N ASP A 29 17.50 -19.74 -21.23
CA ASP A 29 18.72 -18.96 -20.92
C ASP A 29 18.60 -17.43 -21.09
N MET A 30 17.39 -16.91 -21.33
CA MET A 30 17.14 -15.49 -21.40
C MET A 30 16.98 -14.90 -20.00
N LYS A 31 17.76 -13.84 -19.75
CA LYS A 31 17.73 -13.06 -18.51
C LYS A 31 16.72 -11.93 -18.61
N PHE A 32 15.82 -11.86 -17.65
CA PHE A 32 14.87 -10.77 -17.52
C PHE A 32 15.40 -9.69 -16.57
N TYR A 33 15.01 -8.45 -16.86
CA TYR A 33 15.35 -7.27 -16.07
C TYR A 33 14.08 -6.65 -15.50
N THR A 34 14.23 -5.97 -14.38
CA THR A 34 13.17 -5.16 -13.78
C THR A 34 13.54 -3.67 -13.82
N PHE A 35 12.54 -2.84 -13.62
CA PHE A 35 12.69 -1.41 -13.47
C PHE A 35 12.82 -1.05 -11.99
N GLU A 36 13.75 -0.14 -11.70
CA GLU A 36 13.83 0.54 -10.41
C GLU A 36 13.47 2.03 -10.61
N PRO A 37 12.51 2.58 -9.85
CA PRO A 37 12.14 3.99 -9.96
C PRO A 37 13.30 4.88 -9.50
N VAL A 38 13.57 5.94 -10.25
CA VAL A 38 14.53 6.99 -9.84
C VAL A 38 13.83 8.25 -9.33
N SER A 39 12.53 8.37 -9.57
CA SER A 39 11.70 9.50 -9.12
C SER A 39 10.82 9.07 -7.93
N PHE A 40 10.97 9.73 -6.79
CA PHE A 40 10.25 9.43 -5.55
C PHE A 40 9.21 10.51 -5.22
N VAL A 41 8.28 10.75 -6.14
CA VAL A 41 7.13 11.62 -5.92
C VAL A 41 5.92 10.75 -5.54
N PRO A 42 5.20 11.04 -4.44
CA PRO A 42 4.00 10.28 -4.08
C PRO A 42 2.92 10.34 -5.15
N PHE A 43 2.21 9.24 -5.35
CA PHE A 43 0.97 9.23 -6.13
C PHE A 43 -0.14 9.97 -5.39
N GLU A 44 -1.05 10.61 -6.12
CA GLU A 44 -2.21 11.29 -5.51
C GLU A 44 -3.25 10.24 -5.05
N PRO A 45 -3.46 10.04 -3.72
CA PRO A 45 -4.31 8.95 -3.23
C PRO A 45 -5.76 9.06 -3.69
N LYS A 46 -6.26 10.28 -3.93
CA LYS A 46 -7.64 10.53 -4.35
C LYS A 46 -7.90 10.13 -5.81
N LEU A 47 -6.85 9.93 -6.61
CA LEU A 47 -6.96 9.54 -8.02
C LEU A 47 -6.83 8.02 -8.22
N ILE A 48 -6.69 7.25 -7.13
CA ILE A 48 -6.53 5.80 -7.18
C ILE A 48 -7.67 5.16 -6.39
N ASP A 49 -8.54 4.42 -7.08
CA ASP A 49 -9.48 3.53 -6.42
C ASP A 49 -8.73 2.30 -5.89
N LEU A 50 -8.52 2.25 -4.58
CA LEU A 50 -7.79 1.18 -3.90
C LEU A 50 -8.52 -0.18 -3.98
N ASN A 51 -9.82 -0.21 -4.32
CA ASN A 51 -10.55 -1.45 -4.50
C ASN A 51 -10.25 -2.13 -5.84
N LEU A 52 -9.78 -1.36 -6.83
CA LEU A 52 -9.40 -1.88 -8.15
C LEU A 52 -7.97 -2.42 -8.17
N LEU A 53 -7.18 -2.18 -7.12
CA LEU A 53 -5.81 -2.67 -7.03
C LEU A 53 -5.76 -4.10 -6.51
N SER A 54 -5.01 -4.94 -7.22
CA SER A 54 -4.59 -6.26 -6.73
C SER A 54 -3.68 -6.14 -5.51
N VAL A 55 -3.59 -7.23 -4.73
CA VAL A 55 -2.68 -7.36 -3.58
C VAL A 55 -1.24 -6.97 -3.95
N LYS A 56 -0.73 -7.50 -5.08
CA LYS A 56 0.64 -7.22 -5.55
C LYS A 56 0.85 -5.73 -5.86
N GLN A 57 -0.15 -5.06 -6.43
CA GLN A 57 -0.08 -3.62 -6.73
C GLN A 57 -0.08 -2.78 -5.44
N LYS A 58 -0.91 -3.14 -4.45
CA LYS A 58 -0.92 -2.47 -3.14
C LYS A 58 0.43 -2.62 -2.43
N GLU A 59 0.97 -3.84 -2.41
CA GLU A 59 2.30 -4.09 -1.85
C GLU A 59 3.39 -3.31 -2.58
N PHE A 60 3.34 -3.24 -3.92
CA PHE A 60 4.27 -2.42 -4.70
C PHE A 60 4.20 -0.94 -4.30
N LEU A 61 2.99 -0.36 -4.22
CA LEU A 61 2.80 1.03 -3.79
C LEU A 61 3.32 1.26 -2.38
N ASN A 62 3.06 0.34 -1.44
CA ASN A 62 3.57 0.43 -0.07
C ASN A 62 5.11 0.40 -0.05
N ARG A 63 5.74 -0.51 -0.80
CA ARG A 63 7.21 -0.55 -0.92
C ARG A 63 7.77 0.74 -1.53
N PHE A 64 7.13 1.26 -2.58
CA PHE A 64 7.50 2.55 -3.19
C PHE A 64 7.39 3.70 -2.20
N ASN A 65 6.27 3.80 -1.46
CA ASN A 65 6.03 4.81 -0.44
C ASN A 65 7.06 4.76 0.70
N VAL A 66 7.52 3.57 1.09
CA VAL A 66 8.62 3.40 2.05
C VAL A 66 9.94 3.93 1.47
N LYS A 67 10.29 3.57 0.23
CA LYS A 67 11.49 4.09 -0.43
C LYS A 67 11.46 5.62 -0.54
N ALA A 68 10.33 6.20 -0.93
CA ALA A 68 10.17 7.65 -1.01
C ALA A 68 10.39 8.33 0.35
N ARG A 69 9.82 7.80 1.43
CA ARG A 69 10.04 8.31 2.80
C ARG A 69 11.50 8.19 3.24
N ASN A 70 12.15 7.07 2.94
CA ASN A 70 13.54 6.85 3.34
C ASN A 70 14.54 7.67 2.51
N THR A 71 14.27 7.93 1.24
CA THR A 71 15.18 8.71 0.39
C THR A 71 14.88 10.20 0.50
N VAL A 72 13.67 10.62 0.12
CA VAL A 72 13.29 12.04 0.07
C VAL A 72 12.97 12.57 1.46
N GLY A 73 12.32 11.78 2.32
CA GLY A 73 11.96 12.22 3.67
C GLY A 73 13.18 12.51 4.54
N ILE A 74 14.22 11.66 4.48
CA ILE A 74 15.49 11.90 5.17
C ILE A 74 16.13 13.20 4.68
N GLU A 75 16.13 13.45 3.37
CA GLU A 75 16.72 14.67 2.80
C GLU A 75 15.94 15.93 3.19
N LEU A 76 14.60 15.88 3.16
CA LEU A 76 13.75 16.98 3.61
C LEU A 76 13.97 17.30 5.09
N GLN A 77 14.17 16.26 5.93
CA GLN A 77 14.47 16.44 7.34
C GLN A 77 15.84 17.11 7.54
N LYS A 78 16.89 16.65 6.84
CA LYS A 78 18.24 17.26 6.89
C LYS A 78 18.22 18.74 6.51
N GLN A 79 17.40 19.12 5.54
CA GLN A 79 17.26 20.50 5.08
C GLN A 79 16.28 21.35 5.92
N GLY A 80 15.67 20.80 6.98
CA GLY A 80 14.68 21.51 7.79
C GLY A 80 13.39 21.87 7.03
N ARG A 81 13.07 21.16 5.94
CA ARG A 81 11.89 21.43 5.10
C ARG A 81 10.63 20.75 5.65
N GLU A 82 10.20 21.16 6.84
CA GLU A 82 9.10 20.52 7.57
C GLU A 82 7.78 20.46 6.80
N ARG A 83 7.42 21.53 6.07
CA ARG A 83 6.19 21.55 5.25
C ARG A 83 6.22 20.45 4.20
N GLY A 84 7.35 20.28 3.51
CA GLY A 84 7.54 19.26 2.49
C GLY A 84 7.51 17.86 3.11
N LEU A 85 8.17 17.69 4.26
CA LEU A 85 8.19 16.41 4.99
C LEU A 85 6.78 16.00 5.42
N ARG A 86 6.01 16.91 6.01
CA ARG A 86 4.62 16.65 6.42
C ARG A 86 3.74 16.30 5.23
N TRP A 87 3.91 17.00 4.10
CA TRP A 87 3.20 16.68 2.86
C TRP A 87 3.59 15.29 2.32
N LEU A 88 4.88 14.94 2.33
CA LEU A 88 5.35 13.63 1.88
C LEU A 88 4.71 12.51 2.72
N LEU A 89 4.73 12.66 4.04
CA LEU A 89 4.18 11.67 4.98
C LEU A 89 2.68 11.48 4.80
N SER A 90 1.91 12.57 4.62
CA SER A 90 0.46 12.46 4.42
C SER A 90 0.05 11.84 3.08
N ARG A 91 0.93 11.86 2.07
CA ARG A 91 0.68 11.22 0.77
C ARG A 91 1.22 9.79 0.65
N THR A 92 1.97 9.32 1.64
CA THR A 92 2.64 8.02 1.61
C THR A 92 2.20 7.08 2.74
N GLU A 93 0.98 7.29 3.23
CA GLU A 93 0.34 6.41 4.20
C GLU A 93 0.23 4.98 3.68
N HIS A 94 0.22 4.02 4.61
CA HIS A 94 0.18 2.61 4.28
C HIS A 94 -1.21 2.19 3.79
N ILE A 95 -1.27 1.58 2.61
CA ILE A 95 -2.48 1.04 2.02
C ILE A 95 -2.77 -0.34 2.64
N PRO A 96 -3.94 -0.56 3.28
CA PRO A 96 -4.30 -1.87 3.81
C PRO A 96 -4.35 -2.94 2.71
N VAL A 97 -3.66 -4.05 2.96
CA VAL A 97 -3.68 -5.23 2.11
C VAL A 97 -4.61 -6.25 2.79
N ASN A 98 -5.88 -6.25 2.39
CA ASN A 98 -6.80 -7.29 2.82
C ASN A 98 -6.42 -8.57 2.08
N ASP A 99 -5.80 -9.52 2.77
CA ASP A 99 -5.62 -10.86 2.23
C ASP A 99 -6.99 -11.55 2.24
N CYS A 100 -7.50 -11.94 1.08
CA CYS A 100 -8.70 -12.79 1.00
C CYS A 100 -8.48 -14.18 1.63
N ARG A 101 -7.26 -14.52 2.07
CA ARG A 101 -6.96 -15.74 2.83
C ARG A 101 -7.37 -15.72 4.30
N ASN A 102 -7.83 -14.59 4.85
CA ASN A 102 -8.18 -14.49 6.28
C ASN A 102 -9.69 -14.52 6.56
N HIS A 103 -10.52 -14.86 5.58
CA HIS A 103 -11.84 -15.39 5.91
C HIS A 103 -11.67 -16.84 6.38
N SER A 104 -11.21 -17.04 7.62
CA SER A 104 -11.79 -18.14 8.38
C SER A 104 -13.29 -17.85 8.36
N PRO A 105 -14.13 -18.67 7.72
CA PRO A 105 -15.56 -18.53 7.91
C PRO A 105 -15.73 -18.62 9.41
N GLY A 106 -16.18 -17.51 10.00
CA GLY A 106 -16.32 -17.39 11.44
C GLY A 106 -16.96 -18.66 11.95
N GLY A 107 -16.29 -19.31 12.89
CA GLY A 107 -16.98 -20.26 13.75
C GLY A 107 -18.24 -19.55 14.18
N ILE A 108 -19.38 -20.10 13.79
CA ILE A 108 -20.65 -19.73 14.38
C ILE A 108 -20.42 -19.95 15.87
N GLU A 109 -20.25 -18.88 16.65
CA GLU A 109 -20.19 -18.95 18.11
C GLU A 109 -21.49 -19.67 18.55
N PRO A 110 -21.44 -20.94 18.97
CA PRO A 110 -22.65 -21.71 19.30
C PRO A 110 -23.29 -21.22 20.62
N CYS A 111 -22.72 -20.17 21.20
CA CYS A 111 -22.97 -19.70 22.55
C CYS A 111 -24.39 -19.13 22.69
N HIS A 112 -24.88 -18.38 21.70
CA HIS A 112 -26.13 -17.63 21.88
C HIS A 112 -27.38 -18.53 21.81
N PHE A 113 -27.36 -19.59 20.99
CA PHE A 113 -28.47 -20.54 20.91
C PHE A 113 -28.49 -21.50 22.11
N MET A 114 -27.31 -21.90 22.61
CA MET A 114 -27.18 -22.70 23.83
C MET A 114 -27.63 -21.94 25.08
N ILE A 115 -27.29 -20.65 25.18
CA ILE A 115 -27.72 -19.80 26.29
C ILE A 115 -29.25 -19.62 26.26
N LEU A 116 -29.87 -19.40 25.10
CA LEU A 116 -31.34 -19.29 25.01
C LEU A 116 -32.06 -20.59 25.42
N CYS A 117 -31.54 -21.76 25.05
CA CYS A 117 -32.12 -23.04 25.45
C CYS A 117 -32.01 -23.30 26.97
N LEU A 118 -30.88 -22.94 27.59
CA LEU A 118 -30.71 -23.08 29.03
C LEU A 118 -31.60 -22.12 29.82
N VAL A 119 -31.76 -20.88 29.35
CA VAL A 119 -32.61 -19.87 30.01
C VAL A 119 -34.10 -20.24 29.84
N ALA A 120 -34.52 -20.73 28.67
CA ALA A 120 -35.90 -21.20 28.47
C ALA A 120 -36.23 -22.42 29.35
N SER A 121 -35.28 -23.32 29.55
CA SER A 121 -35.48 -24.52 30.38
C SER A 121 -35.60 -24.21 31.88
N LEU A 122 -35.05 -23.08 32.34
CA LEU A 122 -35.13 -22.60 33.73
C LEU A 122 -36.33 -21.68 33.99
N VAL A 123 -36.92 -21.11 32.95
CA VAL A 123 -38.09 -20.21 33.06
C VAL A 123 -39.41 -20.97 32.88
N PHE A 124 -39.38 -22.16 32.25
CA PHE A 124 -40.54 -23.02 32.01
C PHE A 124 -40.54 -24.32 32.87
N TRP A 125 -39.92 -24.30 34.05
CA TRP A 125 -40.17 -25.29 35.12
C TRP A 125 -40.45 -24.59 36.44
#